data_AF-A0A5K1E4C8-F1
#
_entry.id   AF-A0A5K1E4C8-F1
#
_cell.length_a   1.000
_cell.length_b   1.000
_cell.length_c   1.000
_cell.angle_alpha   90.00
_cell.angle_beta   90.00
_cell.angle_gamma   90.00
#
_symmetry.space_group_name_H-M   'P 1'
#
loop_
_entity.id
_entity.type
_entity.pdbx_description
1 polymer ?
#
loop_
_entity_poly.entity_id
_entity_poly.type
_entity_poly.pdbx_seq_one_letter_code
_entity_poly.pdbx_strand_id
1 'polypeptide(L)'
;MGFWLRTNYYPDFDLGDEIQWGGEIVNKRTKGRHTSTQMGNGHFGWKGLGKAAFIRHMEVYDHDLNPSDAAYPLTLYTTDSFCYDINDWGRTPMGRMITFGGPGYNAFLCS
;
A
#
# COMPACT_ATOMS: atom_id res chain seq x y z
N MET A 1 -8.86 -3.68 4.45
CA MET A 1 -10.05 -2.84 4.68
C MET A 1 -10.26 -2.78 6.18
N GLY A 2 -10.01 -1.62 6.79
CA GLY A 2 -10.37 -1.35 8.18
C GLY A 2 -11.68 -0.58 8.21
N PHE A 3 -12.59 -0.92 9.10
CA PHE A 3 -13.82 -0.17 9.34
C PHE A 3 -13.96 0.01 10.84
N TRP A 4 -14.01 1.26 11.30
CA TRP A 4 -14.11 1.60 12.71
C TRP A 4 -15.45 2.28 12.96
N LEU A 5 -16.34 1.59 13.68
CA LEU A 5 -17.69 2.10 13.95
C LEU A 5 -17.64 3.26 14.96
N ARG A 6 -18.59 4.20 14.83
CA ARG A 6 -18.74 5.32 15.75
C ARG A 6 -18.88 4.89 17.22
N THR A 7 -19.50 3.73 17.44
CA THR A 7 -19.67 3.13 18.78
C THR A 7 -18.34 2.78 19.47
N ASN A 8 -17.22 2.78 18.74
CA ASN A 8 -15.90 2.49 19.28
C ASN A 8 -15.15 3.76 19.75
N TYR A 9 -15.68 4.97 19.46
CA TYR A 9 -15.10 6.22 19.96
C TYR A 9 -15.54 6.45 21.40
N TYR A 10 -14.69 6.07 22.35
CA TYR A 10 -14.81 6.48 23.75
C TYR A 10 -14.18 7.88 23.93
N PRO A 11 -14.50 8.63 25.00
CA PRO A 11 -13.98 9.98 25.22
C PRO A 11 -12.44 10.08 25.18
N ASP A 12 -11.75 8.98 25.50
CA ASP A 12 -10.28 8.88 25.51
C ASP A 12 -9.72 8.10 24.30
N PHE A 13 -10.49 7.97 23.21
CA PHE A 13 -10.03 7.28 22.01
C PHE A 13 -9.13 8.21 21.18
N ASP A 14 -7.85 7.84 21.05
CA ASP A 14 -6.90 8.56 20.21
C ASP A 14 -7.44 8.67 18.77
N LEU A 15 -7.48 9.89 18.25
CA LEU A 15 -7.85 10.15 16.87
C LEU A 15 -6.69 9.75 15.95
N GLY A 16 -7.00 9.04 14.86
CA GLY A 16 -6.04 8.81 13.77
C GLY A 16 -6.11 9.95 12.77
N ASP A 17 -4.96 10.53 12.43
CA ASP A 17 -4.80 11.59 11.43
C ASP A 17 -4.12 11.09 10.14
N GLU A 18 -3.60 9.86 10.14
CA GLU A 18 -2.93 9.24 9.01
C GLU A 18 -3.64 7.95 8.53
N ILE A 19 -3.72 7.80 7.21
CA ILE A 19 -4.20 6.58 6.57
C ILE A 19 -3.14 6.09 5.59
N GLN A 20 -2.73 4.84 5.75
CA GLN A 20 -1.74 4.18 4.90
C GLN A 20 -2.36 3.02 4.14
N TRP A 21 -2.11 2.97 2.84
CA TRP A 21 -2.46 1.85 1.97
C TRP A 21 -1.19 1.20 1.44
N GLY A 22 -1.19 -0.13 1.32
CA GLY A 22 -0.08 -0.87 0.75
C GLY A 22 0.13 -2.20 1.45
N GLY A 23 1.39 -2.52 1.73
CA GLY A 23 1.79 -3.71 2.46
C GLY A 23 3.19 -3.54 3.04
N GLU A 24 3.48 -4.31 4.09
CA GLU A 24 4.77 -4.32 4.76
C GLU A 24 5.42 -5.69 4.61
N ILE A 25 6.75 -5.71 4.44
CA ILE A 25 7.54 -6.93 4.50
C ILE A 25 8.59 -6.79 5.59
N VAL A 26 8.53 -7.70 6.56
CA VAL A 26 9.56 -7.77 7.59
C VAL A 26 10.79 -8.49 7.03
N ASN A 27 11.89 -7.75 6.90
CA ASN A 27 13.17 -8.28 6.45
C ASN A 27 14.26 -8.13 7.52
N LYS A 28 14.57 -9.21 8.22
CA LYS A 28 15.65 -9.25 9.23
C LYS A 28 17.05 -9.53 8.65
N ARG A 29 17.18 -9.63 7.31
CA ARG A 29 18.43 -9.95 6.59
C ARG A 29 19.23 -11.12 7.19
N THR A 30 18.56 -12.16 7.67
CA THR A 30 19.19 -13.30 8.39
C THR A 30 20.20 -14.08 7.54
N LYS A 31 20.18 -13.92 6.22
CA LYS A 31 21.12 -14.54 5.27
C LYS A 31 22.09 -13.53 4.65
N GLY A 32 22.26 -12.34 5.25
CA GLY A 32 23.07 -11.25 4.69
C GLY A 32 22.50 -10.66 3.40
N ARG A 33 21.23 -10.96 3.09
CA ARG A 33 20.53 -10.47 1.90
C ARG A 33 19.07 -10.13 2.17
N HIS A 34 18.45 -9.40 1.24
CA HIS A 34 17.02 -9.17 1.21
C HIS A 34 16.21 -10.49 1.12
N THR A 35 14.99 -10.52 1.68
CA THR A 35 14.14 -11.73 1.71
C THR A 35 13.78 -12.21 0.31
N SER A 36 13.49 -13.50 0.11
CA SER A 36 12.84 -13.98 -1.12
C SER A 36 11.31 -13.95 -1.03
N THR A 37 10.75 -13.21 -0.08
CA THR A 37 9.31 -13.12 0.14
C THR A 37 8.71 -12.24 -0.94
N GLN A 38 7.89 -12.83 -1.80
CA GLN A 38 7.18 -12.09 -2.84
C GLN A 38 6.05 -11.25 -2.22
N MET A 39 5.90 -10.01 -2.70
CA MET A 39 4.72 -9.20 -2.41
C MET A 39 3.72 -9.34 -3.57
N GLY A 40 2.48 -9.72 -3.24
CA GLY A 40 1.49 -10.10 -4.26
C GLY A 40 1.91 -11.38 -4.97
N ASN A 41 2.03 -11.32 -6.29
CA ASN A 41 2.51 -12.43 -7.14
C ASN A 41 3.98 -12.30 -7.55
N GLY A 42 4.73 -11.39 -6.93
CA GLY A 42 6.16 -11.20 -7.20
C GLY A 42 6.49 -10.29 -8.39
N HIS A 43 5.48 -9.77 -9.10
CA HIS A 43 5.70 -8.75 -10.12
C HIS A 43 5.75 -7.35 -9.48
N PHE A 44 6.63 -6.51 -10.00
CA PHE A 44 6.68 -5.10 -9.65
C PHE A 44 5.37 -4.38 -10.00
N GLY A 45 4.95 -3.45 -9.14
CA GLY A 45 3.83 -2.53 -9.27
C GLY A 45 3.78 -1.83 -10.62
N TRP A 46 4.91 -1.38 -11.18
CA TRP A 46 4.93 -0.75 -12.51
C TRP A 46 4.43 -1.65 -13.65
N LYS A 47 4.36 -2.98 -13.46
CA LYS A 47 3.76 -3.91 -14.43
C LYS A 47 2.25 -3.72 -14.59
N GLY A 48 1.59 -3.05 -13.65
CA GLY A 48 0.19 -2.65 -13.74
C GLY A 48 -0.82 -3.78 -13.52
N LEU A 49 -2.07 -3.49 -13.87
CA LEU A 49 -3.21 -4.41 -13.68
C LEU A 49 -3.03 -5.72 -14.45
N GLY A 50 -3.57 -6.79 -13.87
CA GLY A 50 -3.46 -8.16 -14.41
C GLY A 50 -2.07 -8.78 -14.25
N LYS A 51 -1.08 -8.01 -13.74
CA LYS A 51 0.28 -8.49 -13.49
C LYS A 51 0.75 -8.22 -12.07
N ALA A 52 0.47 -7.06 -11.49
CA ALA A 52 0.85 -6.73 -10.12
C ALA A 52 -0.36 -6.81 -9.17
N ALA A 53 -0.11 -6.84 -7.87
CA ALA A 53 -1.16 -6.61 -6.88
C ALA A 53 -1.63 -5.15 -6.94
N PHE A 54 -2.88 -4.90 -6.55
CA PHE A 54 -3.49 -3.58 -6.62
C PHE A 54 -4.43 -3.32 -5.44
N ILE A 55 -4.54 -2.05 -5.08
CA ILE A 55 -5.63 -1.51 -4.26
C ILE A 55 -6.32 -0.46 -5.12
N ARG A 56 -7.65 -0.57 -5.25
CA ARG A 56 -8.49 0.31 -6.06
C ARG A 56 -9.69 0.78 -5.24
N HIS A 57 -10.40 1.79 -5.74
CA HIS A 57 -11.47 2.48 -5.01
C HIS A 57 -10.99 2.94 -3.61
N MET A 58 -9.82 3.57 -3.56
CA MET A 58 -9.30 4.14 -2.31
C MET A 58 -10.09 5.38 -1.91
N GLU A 59 -10.96 5.20 -0.94
CA GLU A 59 -11.87 6.19 -0.38
C GLU A 59 -11.78 6.17 1.14
N VAL A 60 -12.02 7.32 1.76
CA VAL A 60 -12.08 7.52 3.20
C VAL A 60 -13.47 8.05 3.52
N TYR A 61 -14.09 7.52 4.55
CA TYR A 61 -15.39 7.98 5.02
C TYR A 61 -15.16 8.85 6.25
N ASP A 62 -15.77 10.05 6.27
CA ASP A 62 -15.73 10.91 7.45
C ASP A 62 -16.64 10.37 8.57
N HIS A 63 -16.69 11.10 9.70
CA HIS A 63 -17.53 10.75 10.84
C HIS A 63 -19.03 10.62 10.48
N ASP A 64 -19.49 11.38 9.49
CA ASP A 64 -20.88 11.40 9.03
C ASP A 64 -21.12 10.41 7.88
N LEU A 65 -20.16 9.52 7.61
CA LEU A 65 -20.16 8.52 6.55
C LEU A 65 -20.23 9.12 5.14
N ASN A 66 -19.75 10.35 4.96
CA ASN A 66 -19.59 10.91 3.62
C ASN A 66 -18.28 10.39 3.02
N PRO A 67 -18.30 9.86 1.78
CA PRO A 67 -17.09 9.43 1.10
C PRO A 67 -16.27 10.64 0.63
N SER A 68 -14.97 10.54 0.81
CA SER A 68 -13.96 11.38 0.17
C SER A 68 -12.93 10.49 -0.52
N ASP A 69 -12.46 10.90 -1.68
CA ASP A 69 -11.28 10.25 -2.28
C ASP A 69 -10.09 10.32 -1.33
N ALA A 70 -9.21 9.32 -1.40
CA ALA A 70 -7.89 9.43 -0.79
C ALA A 70 -7.17 10.71 -1.28
N ALA A 71 -6.53 11.42 -0.35
CA ALA A 71 -5.91 12.73 -0.58
C ALA A 71 -4.99 12.75 -1.81
N TYR A 72 -5.10 13.78 -2.66
CA TYR A 72 -4.28 13.98 -3.85
C TYR A 72 -3.31 15.16 -3.67
N PRO A 73 -2.02 14.99 -4.03
CA PRO A 73 -1.37 13.76 -4.47
C PRO A 73 -1.20 12.74 -3.32
N LEU A 74 -1.09 11.44 -3.64
CA LEU A 74 -0.68 10.45 -2.65
C LEU A 74 0.82 10.57 -2.39
N THR A 75 1.23 10.41 -1.13
CA THR A 75 2.64 10.24 -0.78
C THR A 75 3.00 8.76 -0.94
N LEU A 76 3.84 8.45 -1.93
CA LEU A 76 4.36 7.09 -2.13
C LEU A 76 5.58 6.86 -1.24
N TYR A 77 5.60 5.72 -0.54
CA TYR A 77 6.70 5.33 0.33
C TYR A 77 7.12 3.88 0.07
N THR A 78 8.42 3.68 -0.17
CA THR A 78 9.05 2.36 -0.32
C THR A 78 10.42 2.37 0.33
N THR A 79 10.71 1.41 1.20
CA THR A 79 12.03 1.32 1.87
C THR A 79 13.11 0.78 0.93
N ASP A 80 12.78 -0.16 0.06
CA ASP A 80 13.69 -0.81 -0.91
C ASP A 80 12.99 -0.92 -2.28
N SER A 81 12.97 0.18 -3.05
CA SER A 81 12.23 0.30 -4.33
C SER A 81 12.67 -0.71 -5.40
N PHE A 82 13.90 -1.22 -5.31
CA PHE A 82 14.42 -2.24 -6.22
C PHE A 82 13.97 -3.66 -5.87
N CYS A 83 13.47 -3.89 -4.65
CA CYS A 83 12.90 -5.15 -4.20
C CYS A 83 11.38 -5.17 -4.33
N TYR A 84 10.75 -4.05 -3.97
CA TYR A 84 9.32 -3.81 -4.09
C TYR A 84 9.07 -2.38 -4.50
N ASP A 85 8.16 -2.17 -5.43
CA ASP A 85 7.75 -0.84 -5.86
C ASP A 85 6.25 -0.65 -5.71
N ILE A 86 5.85 0.62 -5.79
CA ILE A 86 4.48 1.08 -5.82
C ILE A 86 4.33 2.07 -6.97
N ASN A 87 3.21 2.00 -7.67
CA ASN A 87 2.88 2.89 -8.76
C ASN A 87 1.48 3.46 -8.53
N ASP A 88 1.39 4.79 -8.43
CA ASP A 88 0.11 5.51 -8.40
C ASP A 88 -0.42 5.69 -9.83
N TRP A 89 -1.67 5.27 -10.06
CA TRP A 89 -2.38 5.44 -11.33
C TRP A 89 -3.33 6.64 -11.30
N GLY A 90 -3.37 7.39 -10.21
CA GLY A 90 -4.29 8.50 -10.00
C GLY A 90 -5.74 8.02 -9.96
N ARG A 91 -6.65 8.85 -10.48
CA ARG A 91 -8.06 8.52 -10.61
C ARG A 91 -8.31 7.82 -11.94
N THR A 92 -8.79 6.57 -11.86
CA THR A 92 -9.13 5.73 -13.02
C THR A 92 -10.64 5.46 -13.03
N PRO A 93 -11.20 4.80 -14.06
CA PRO A 93 -12.57 4.27 -14.00
C PRO A 93 -12.83 3.28 -12.84
N MET A 94 -11.76 2.75 -12.23
CA MET A 94 -11.80 1.91 -11.02
C MET A 94 -11.56 2.72 -9.72
N GLY A 95 -11.85 4.02 -9.75
CA GLY A 95 -11.54 4.95 -8.68
C GLY A 95 -10.04 5.23 -8.54
N ARG A 96 -9.66 5.80 -7.41
CA ARG A 96 -8.25 5.98 -7.02
C ARG A 96 -7.58 4.63 -6.83
N MET A 97 -6.40 4.45 -7.44
CA MET A 97 -5.77 3.14 -7.51
C MET A 97 -4.25 3.21 -7.49
N ILE A 98 -3.66 2.27 -6.76
CA ILE A 98 -2.22 1.95 -6.78
C ILE A 98 -2.01 0.50 -7.21
N THR A 99 -0.88 0.23 -7.84
CA THR A 99 -0.34 -1.13 -7.99
C THR A 99 0.96 -1.25 -7.22
N PHE A 100 1.23 -2.42 -6.65
CA PHE A 100 2.40 -2.66 -5.83
C PHE A 100 2.83 -4.12 -5.92
N GLY A 101 4.09 -4.38 -5.60
CA GLY A 101 4.59 -5.74 -5.53
C GLY A 101 6.09 -5.79 -5.76
N GLY A 102 6.60 -7.01 -5.92
CA GLY A 102 8.00 -7.23 -6.24
C GLY A 102 8.47 -8.61 -5.79
N PRO A 103 9.55 -9.12 -6.37
CA PRO A 103 10.04 -10.46 -6.12
C PRO A 103 10.68 -10.62 -4.73
N GLY A 104 10.94 -9.50 -4.04
CA GLY A 104 11.61 -9.47 -2.75
C GLY A 104 13.12 -9.66 -2.82
N TYR A 105 13.65 -10.35 -3.82
CA TYR A 105 15.09 -10.47 -4.00
C TYR A 105 15.47 -10.12 -5.44
N ASN A 106 16.46 -9.24 -5.58
CA ASN A 106 17.08 -8.93 -6.86
C ASN A 106 18.60 -8.90 -6.68
N ALA A 107 19.29 -9.92 -7.21
CA ALA A 107 20.72 -10.13 -7.00
C ALA A 107 21.63 -8.95 -7.39
N PHE A 108 21.15 -8.03 -8.22
CA PHE A 108 21.94 -6.89 -8.71
C PHE A 108 21.47 -5.53 -8.17
N LEU A 109 20.18 -5.39 -7.85
CA LEU A 109 19.57 -4.10 -7.50
C LEU A 109 19.12 -4.02 -6.04
N CYS A 110 19.02 -5.15 -5.35
CA CYS A 110 18.58 -5.20 -3.96
C CYS A 110 19.25 -6.37 -3.24
N SER A 111 20.42 -6.08 -2.64
CA SER A 111 21.23 -7.02 -1.87
C SER A 111 20.80 -7.10 -0.41
#